data_AF-G5LJ67-F1
#
_entry.id   AF-G5LJ67-F1
#
_cell.length_a   1.000
_cell.length_b   1.000
_cell.length_c   1.000
_cell.angle_alpha   90.00
_cell.angle_beta   90.00
_cell.angle_gamma   90.00
#
_symmetry.space_group_name_H-M   'P 1'
#
loop_
_entity.id
_entity.type
_entity.pdbx_description
1 polymer ?
#
loop_
_entity_poly.entity_id
_entity_poly.type
_entity_poly.pdbx_seq_one_letter_code
_entity_poly.pdbx_strand_id
1 'polypeptide(L)'
;MPYAAQRFIDNLPQIFAGTFNQALLEDGSGFSRLLELYKNVAVEHVFSHPDVEQLELQGYRVISGLLDIYQPLLSLSLNDFRELVEKERLKRFPIESRLFQKLSTRHRLAYVEVVSKLPTDSAEYPVLEYYYRCRLIQDYISGMTDLYAWDEYRRLMAVEQ
;
A
#
# COMPACT_ATOMS: atom_id res chain seq x y z
N MET A 1 0.63 28.86 26.70
CA MET A 1 0.60 27.50 26.12
C MET A 1 0.59 27.62 24.60
N PRO A 2 1.36 26.83 23.84
CA PRO A 2 1.27 26.80 22.38
C PRO A 2 -0.16 26.47 21.91
N TYR A 3 -0.58 27.02 20.77
CA TYR A 3 -1.97 26.98 20.31
C TYR A 3 -2.57 25.57 20.23
N ALA A 4 -1.85 24.63 19.62
CA ALA A 4 -2.28 23.23 19.51
C ALA A 4 -2.48 22.56 20.87
N ALA A 5 -1.58 22.81 21.82
CA ALA A 5 -1.67 22.27 23.18
C ALA A 5 -2.89 22.82 23.92
N GLN A 6 -3.18 24.11 23.73
CA GLN A 6 -4.37 24.74 24.32
C GLN A 6 -5.65 24.14 23.72
N ARG A 7 -5.77 24.05 22.38
CA ARG A 7 -6.91 23.42 21.71
C ARG A 7 -7.14 21.98 22.15
N PHE A 8 -6.07 21.22 22.35
CA PHE A 8 -6.15 19.86 22.88
C PHE A 8 -6.74 19.83 24.29
N ILE A 9 -6.26 20.69 25.19
CA ILE A 9 -6.77 20.78 26.57
C ILE A 9 -8.24 21.23 26.57
N ASP A 10 -8.59 22.24 25.77
CA ASP A 10 -9.94 22.80 25.68
C ASP A 10 -10.98 21.77 25.19
N ASN A 11 -10.55 20.84 24.33
CA ASN A 11 -11.41 19.82 23.72
C ASN A 11 -11.13 18.41 24.27
N LEU A 12 -10.42 18.30 25.40
CA LEU A 12 -9.98 17.04 25.96
C LEU A 12 -11.12 16.02 26.14
N PRO A 13 -12.34 16.38 26.60
CA PRO A 13 -13.43 15.41 26.73
C PRO A 13 -13.83 14.77 25.39
N GLN A 14 -13.91 15.54 24.31
CA GLN A 14 -14.30 15.05 22.98
C GLN A 14 -13.16 14.27 22.32
N ILE A 15 -11.92 14.73 22.49
CA ILE A 15 -10.73 14.04 21.97
C ILE A 15 -10.58 12.69 22.66
N PHE A 16 -10.72 12.66 23.99
CA PHE A 16 -10.67 11.42 24.76
C PHE A 16 -11.80 10.46 24.40
N ALA A 17 -13.01 10.98 24.17
CA ALA A 17 -14.15 10.18 23.70
C ALA A 17 -14.04 9.75 22.23
N GLY A 18 -13.04 10.24 21.48
CA GLY A 18 -12.90 9.96 20.04
C GLY A 18 -13.98 10.60 19.16
N THR A 19 -14.71 11.60 19.66
CA THR A 19 -15.82 12.26 18.96
C THR A 19 -15.46 13.64 18.40
N PHE A 20 -14.20 14.07 18.59
CA PHE A 20 -13.71 15.34 18.07
C PHE A 20 -13.47 15.26 16.54
N ASN A 21 -14.38 15.85 15.76
CA ASN A 21 -14.44 15.69 14.30
C ASN A 21 -13.70 16.79 13.52
N GLN A 22 -12.56 17.28 14.03
CA GLN A 22 -11.72 18.28 13.36
C GLN A 22 -10.26 18.11 13.78
N ALA A 23 -9.31 18.62 12.99
CA ALA A 23 -7.92 18.68 13.41
C ALA A 23 -7.69 19.81 14.44
N LEU A 24 -6.60 19.70 15.22
CA LEU A 24 -6.28 20.72 16.24
C LEU A 24 -5.96 22.10 15.65
N LEU A 25 -5.54 22.15 14.39
CA LEU A 25 -5.03 23.36 13.71
C LEU A 25 -5.86 23.76 12.48
N GLU A 26 -7.00 23.11 12.24
CA GLU A 26 -7.89 23.39 11.10
C GLU A 26 -9.22 23.95 11.60
N ASP A 27 -9.17 25.12 12.21
CA ASP A 27 -10.27 25.72 12.96
C ASP A 27 -10.57 27.17 12.57
N GLY A 28 -10.03 27.63 11.44
CA GLY A 28 -10.21 29.00 10.94
C GLY A 28 -9.48 30.08 11.76
N SER A 29 -8.70 29.68 12.76
CA SER A 29 -7.84 30.57 13.54
C SER A 29 -6.75 31.21 12.69
N GLY A 30 -6.06 32.22 13.24
CA GLY A 30 -4.88 32.80 12.59
C GLY A 30 -3.78 31.77 12.31
N PHE A 31 -3.66 30.71 13.13
CA PHE A 31 -2.71 29.63 12.92
C PHE A 31 -3.12 28.70 11.77
N SER A 32 -4.42 28.39 11.63
CA SER A 32 -4.98 27.67 10.46
C SER A 32 -4.65 28.41 9.17
N ARG A 33 -4.92 29.72 9.13
CA ARG A 33 -4.66 30.56 7.95
C ARG A 33 -3.18 30.66 7.61
N LEU A 34 -2.31 30.68 8.62
CA LEU A 34 -0.86 30.67 8.41
C LEU A 34 -0.39 29.36 7.76
N LEU A 35 -0.91 28.21 8.22
CA LEU A 35 -0.62 26.91 7.59
C LEU A 35 -1.17 26.83 6.17
N GLU A 36 -2.39 27.33 5.94
CA GLU A 36 -2.98 27.43 4.60
C GLU A 36 -2.11 28.29 3.67
N LEU A 37 -1.59 29.43 4.16
CA LEU A 37 -0.67 30.27 3.39
C LEU A 37 0.58 29.48 2.95
N TYR A 38 1.21 28.73 3.87
CA TYR A 38 2.37 27.91 3.52
C TYR A 38 2.03 26.80 2.53
N LYS A 39 0.89 26.12 2.71
CA LYS A 39 0.41 25.09 1.78
C LYS A 39 0.19 25.68 0.38
N ASN A 40 -0.46 26.84 0.27
CA ASN A 40 -0.74 27.49 -1.01
C ASN A 40 0.54 27.86 -1.75
N VAL A 41 1.50 28.47 -1.07
CA VAL A 41 2.81 28.81 -1.65
C VAL A 41 3.55 27.55 -2.11
N ALA A 42 3.53 26.47 -1.32
CA ALA A 42 4.15 25.20 -1.69
C ALA A 42 3.47 24.56 -2.91
N VAL A 43 2.14 24.58 -2.99
CA VAL A 43 1.39 24.08 -4.15
C VAL A 43 1.72 24.88 -5.41
N GLU A 44 1.74 26.21 -5.30
CA GLU A 44 1.93 27.09 -6.45
C GLU A 44 3.37 27.09 -6.99
N HIS A 45 4.37 26.88 -6.12
CA HIS A 45 5.77 27.08 -6.49
C HIS A 45 6.71 25.90 -6.24
N VAL A 46 6.30 24.88 -5.48
CA VAL A 46 7.15 23.72 -5.16
C VAL A 46 6.59 22.44 -5.78
N PHE A 47 5.33 22.10 -5.51
CA PHE A 47 4.71 20.88 -6.04
C PHE A 47 4.39 20.97 -7.53
N SER A 48 4.22 22.18 -8.07
CA SER A 48 4.07 22.47 -9.50
C SER A 48 5.40 22.48 -10.27
N HIS A 49 6.53 22.20 -9.60
CA HIS A 49 7.82 22.18 -10.27
C HIS A 49 7.89 20.97 -11.23
N PRO A 50 8.34 21.13 -12.50
CA PRO A 50 8.33 20.05 -13.49
C PRO A 50 9.04 18.77 -13.04
N ASP A 51 10.15 18.88 -12.30
CA ASP A 51 10.87 17.71 -11.78
C ASP A 51 10.04 16.92 -10.75
N VAL A 52 9.19 17.60 -9.97
CA VAL A 52 8.29 16.95 -8.99
C VAL A 52 7.18 16.22 -9.75
N GLU A 53 6.53 16.90 -10.69
CA GLU A 53 5.47 16.29 -11.51
C GLU A 53 6.01 15.08 -12.31
N GLN A 54 7.22 15.21 -12.87
CA GLN A 54 7.86 14.11 -13.59
C GLN A 54 8.15 12.91 -12.67
N LEU A 55 8.63 13.17 -11.45
CA LEU A 55 8.87 12.12 -10.46
C LEU A 55 7.57 11.42 -10.05
N GLU A 56 6.48 12.16 -9.88
CA GLU A 56 5.15 11.61 -9.58
C GLU A 56 4.62 10.72 -10.73
N LEU A 57 4.76 11.18 -11.99
CA LEU A 57 4.38 10.40 -13.18
C LEU A 57 5.20 9.11 -13.29
N GLN A 58 6.51 9.19 -13.02
CA GLN A 58 7.40 8.03 -12.96
C GLN A 58 6.97 7.04 -11.88
N GLY A 59 6.73 7.53 -10.67
CA GLY A 59 6.24 6.73 -9.55
C GLY A 59 4.93 6.01 -9.88
N TYR A 60 3.95 6.72 -10.45
CA TYR A 60 2.70 6.12 -10.90
C TYR A 60 2.91 4.98 -11.90
N ARG A 61 3.77 5.19 -12.91
CA ARG A 61 4.05 4.17 -13.93
C ARG A 61 4.75 2.94 -13.34
N VAL A 62 5.67 3.14 -12.41
CA VAL A 62 6.40 2.06 -11.71
C VAL A 62 5.45 1.20 -10.90
N ILE A 63 4.62 1.80 -10.05
CA ILE A 63 3.68 1.06 -9.21
C ILE A 63 2.64 0.33 -10.06
N SER A 64 2.09 0.99 -11.08
CA SER A 64 1.16 0.35 -12.02
C SER A 64 1.79 -0.84 -12.75
N GLY A 65 3.01 -0.66 -13.24
CA GLY A 65 3.75 -1.73 -13.92
C GLY A 65 4.10 -2.90 -13.01
N LEU A 66 4.45 -2.65 -11.74
CA LEU A 66 4.65 -3.72 -10.76
C LEU A 66 3.35 -4.50 -10.53
N LEU A 67 2.21 -3.82 -10.37
CA LEU A 67 0.92 -4.50 -10.22
C LEU A 67 0.61 -5.39 -11.43
N ASP A 68 0.86 -4.91 -12.66
CA ASP A 68 0.70 -5.68 -13.88
C ASP A 68 1.63 -6.92 -13.91
N ILE A 69 2.89 -6.78 -13.47
CA ILE A 69 3.85 -7.89 -13.40
C ILE A 69 3.38 -8.98 -12.42
N TYR A 70 2.76 -8.62 -11.30
CA TYR A 70 2.26 -9.57 -10.31
C TYR A 70 0.84 -10.09 -10.58
N GLN A 71 0.14 -9.55 -11.59
CA GLN A 71 -1.21 -9.98 -12.02
C GLN A 71 -1.37 -11.50 -12.26
N PRO A 72 -0.36 -12.26 -12.74
CA PRO A 72 -0.47 -13.71 -12.88
C PRO A 72 -0.81 -14.43 -11.56
N LEU A 73 -0.33 -13.94 -10.40
CA LEU A 73 -0.65 -14.53 -9.09
C LEU A 73 -2.14 -14.37 -8.75
N LEU A 74 -2.75 -13.25 -9.15
CA LEU A 74 -4.19 -13.02 -8.99
C LEU A 74 -5.02 -13.84 -9.99
N SER A 75 -4.44 -14.18 -11.13
CA SER A 75 -5.14 -14.91 -12.19
C SER A 75 -5.21 -16.42 -11.94
N LEU A 76 -4.44 -16.95 -10.98
CA LEU A 76 -4.51 -18.35 -10.58
C LEU A 76 -5.86 -18.70 -9.94
N SER A 77 -6.35 -19.91 -10.20
CA SER A 77 -7.50 -20.44 -9.46
C SER A 77 -7.16 -20.57 -7.97
N LEU A 78 -8.19 -20.62 -7.12
CA LEU A 78 -8.00 -20.85 -5.68
C LEU A 78 -7.19 -22.13 -5.41
N ASN A 79 -7.49 -23.21 -6.11
CA ASN A 79 -6.78 -24.48 -5.93
C ASN A 79 -5.32 -24.39 -6.38
N ASP A 80 -5.05 -23.73 -7.51
CA ASP A 80 -3.68 -23.57 -8.00
C ASP A 80 -2.84 -22.67 -7.10
N PHE A 81 -3.41 -21.57 -6.61
CA PHE A 81 -2.71 -20.68 -5.69
C PHE A 81 -2.45 -21.34 -4.34
N ARG A 82 -3.41 -22.11 -3.81
CA ARG A 82 -3.20 -22.92 -2.60
C ARG A 82 -2.10 -23.95 -2.78
N GLU A 83 -2.09 -24.68 -3.89
CA GLU A 83 -1.03 -25.64 -4.16
C GLU A 83 0.33 -24.94 -4.30
N LEU A 84 0.36 -23.73 -4.87
CA LEU A 84 1.58 -22.93 -4.97
C LEU A 84 2.10 -22.51 -3.59
N VAL A 85 1.22 -22.09 -2.69
CA VAL A 85 1.56 -21.72 -1.32
C VAL A 85 2.11 -22.93 -0.55
N GLU A 86 1.54 -24.12 -0.75
CA GLU A 86 1.99 -25.35 -0.07
C GLU A 86 3.32 -25.88 -0.60
N LYS A 87 3.52 -25.86 -1.93
CA LYS A 87 4.68 -26.50 -2.58
C LYS A 87 5.81 -25.53 -2.92
N GLU A 88 5.60 -24.22 -2.81
CA GLU A 88 6.51 -23.12 -3.18
C GLU A 88 6.88 -23.05 -4.68
N ARG A 89 6.75 -24.17 -5.41
CA ARG A 89 7.12 -24.35 -6.82
C ARG A 89 6.18 -25.32 -7.50
N LEU A 90 5.54 -24.85 -8.57
CA LEU A 90 4.72 -25.67 -9.45
C LEU A 90 5.34 -25.72 -10.85
N LYS A 91 5.67 -26.92 -11.34
CA LYS A 91 6.28 -27.09 -12.67
C LYS A 91 5.41 -26.53 -13.81
N ARG A 92 4.08 -26.56 -13.64
CA ARG A 92 3.09 -26.05 -14.59
C ARG A 92 2.93 -24.51 -14.55
N PHE A 93 3.38 -23.86 -13.48
CA PHE A 93 3.33 -22.41 -13.29
C PHE A 93 4.73 -21.85 -12.96
N PRO A 94 5.67 -21.93 -13.92
CA PRO A 94 7.05 -21.56 -13.68
C PRO A 94 7.23 -20.04 -13.43
N ILE A 95 6.36 -19.19 -13.97
CA ILE A 95 6.45 -17.74 -13.82
C ILE A 95 5.89 -17.31 -12.47
N GLU A 96 4.68 -17.77 -12.15
CA GLU A 96 3.97 -17.54 -10.90
C GLU A 96 4.79 -18.06 -9.71
N SER A 97 5.43 -19.22 -9.84
CA SER A 97 6.32 -19.74 -8.79
C SER A 97 7.49 -18.80 -8.50
N ARG A 98 8.06 -18.16 -9.52
CA ARG A 98 9.18 -17.22 -9.36
C ARG A 98 8.70 -15.88 -8.80
N LEU A 99 7.54 -15.39 -9.26
CA LEU A 99 6.90 -14.19 -8.73
C LEU A 99 6.54 -14.36 -7.26
N PHE A 100 5.93 -15.49 -6.88
CA PHE A 100 5.59 -15.80 -5.50
C PHE A 100 6.82 -15.82 -4.58
N GLN A 101 7.94 -16.36 -5.05
CA GLN A 101 9.21 -16.36 -4.31
C GLN A 101 9.82 -14.97 -4.12
N LYS A 102 9.48 -13.99 -4.96
CA LYS A 102 9.91 -12.59 -4.78
C LYS A 102 9.13 -11.87 -3.68
N LEU A 103 7.91 -12.32 -3.37
CA LEU A 103 7.14 -11.77 -2.26
C LEU A 103 7.88 -12.00 -0.93
N SER A 104 8.02 -10.94 -0.14
CA SER A 104 8.74 -11.04 1.14
C SER A 104 8.11 -12.09 2.05
N THR A 105 8.94 -12.90 2.72
CA THR A 105 8.49 -13.98 3.60
C THR A 105 7.50 -13.49 4.66
N ARG A 106 7.68 -12.28 5.22
CA ARG A 106 6.74 -11.69 6.19
C ARG A 106 5.31 -11.57 5.65
N HIS A 107 5.14 -11.16 4.39
CA HIS A 107 3.82 -10.96 3.79
C HIS A 107 3.19 -12.32 3.44
N ARG A 108 3.98 -13.26 2.94
CA ARG A 108 3.53 -14.65 2.71
C ARG A 108 3.08 -15.33 4.00
N LEU A 109 3.82 -15.16 5.09
CA LEU A 109 3.44 -15.67 6.40
C LEU A 109 2.14 -15.04 6.92
N ALA A 110 1.97 -13.72 6.77
CA ALA A 110 0.73 -13.04 7.15
C ALA A 110 -0.48 -13.57 6.36
N TYR A 111 -0.33 -13.78 5.05
CA TYR A 111 -1.35 -14.41 4.21
C TYR A 111 -1.70 -15.82 4.71
N VAL A 112 -0.70 -16.69 4.93
CA VAL A 112 -0.92 -18.06 5.41
C VAL A 112 -1.60 -18.06 6.77
N GLU A 113 -1.16 -17.20 7.69
CA GLU A 113 -1.70 -17.12 9.04
C GLU A 113 -3.19 -16.78 9.01
N VAL A 114 -3.60 -15.77 8.23
CA VAL A 114 -4.99 -15.34 8.19
C VAL A 114 -5.87 -16.36 7.45
N VAL A 115 -5.42 -16.87 6.29
CA VAL A 115 -6.20 -17.83 5.50
C VAL A 115 -6.37 -19.17 6.23
N SER A 116 -5.40 -19.59 7.05
CA SER A 116 -5.52 -20.81 7.86
C SER A 116 -6.59 -20.74 8.94
N LYS A 117 -6.98 -19.53 9.36
CA LYS A 117 -8.03 -19.29 10.37
C LYS A 117 -9.43 -19.16 9.76
N LEU A 118 -9.55 -19.16 8.43
CA LEU A 118 -10.84 -19.03 7.75
C LEU A 118 -11.60 -20.37 7.73
N PRO A 119 -12.94 -20.36 7.88
CA PRO A 119 -13.75 -21.57 7.76
C PRO A 119 -13.78 -22.05 6.30
N THR A 120 -13.06 -23.14 5.99
CA THR A 120 -12.93 -23.68 4.62
C THR A 120 -14.24 -24.16 4.01
N ASP A 121 -15.20 -24.56 4.85
CA ASP A 121 -16.51 -25.06 4.42
C ASP A 121 -17.52 -23.92 4.15
N SER A 122 -17.13 -22.67 4.43
CA SER A 122 -17.97 -21.50 4.15
C SER A 122 -18.01 -21.18 2.66
N ALA A 123 -19.19 -20.84 2.16
CA ALA A 123 -19.37 -20.30 0.81
C ALA A 123 -18.58 -18.99 0.58
N GLU A 124 -18.23 -18.27 1.65
CA GLU A 124 -17.44 -17.04 1.60
C GLU A 124 -15.93 -17.28 1.47
N TYR A 125 -15.46 -18.51 1.72
CA TYR A 125 -14.03 -18.82 1.75
C TYR A 125 -13.29 -18.38 0.47
N PRO A 126 -13.79 -18.63 -0.76
CA PRO A 126 -13.10 -18.20 -1.97
C PRO A 126 -12.97 -16.69 -2.10
N VAL A 127 -13.99 -15.94 -1.65
CA VAL A 127 -13.99 -14.48 -1.70
C VAL A 127 -12.99 -13.92 -0.70
N LEU A 128 -12.97 -14.46 0.52
CA LEU A 128 -12.04 -14.04 1.56
C LEU A 128 -10.59 -14.41 1.22
N GLU A 129 -10.33 -15.61 0.69
CA GLU A 129 -9.00 -15.99 0.22
C GLU A 129 -8.51 -15.04 -0.86
N TYR A 130 -9.35 -14.71 -1.85
CA TYR A 130 -8.98 -13.77 -2.90
C TYR A 130 -8.72 -12.35 -2.36
N TYR A 131 -9.52 -11.88 -1.40
CA TYR A 131 -9.27 -10.62 -0.70
C TYR A 131 -7.89 -10.60 -0.04
N TYR A 132 -7.53 -11.65 0.70
CA TYR A 132 -6.21 -11.75 1.34
C TYR A 132 -5.08 -11.94 0.34
N ARG A 133 -5.34 -12.57 -0.80
CA ARG A 133 -4.37 -12.65 -1.91
C ARG A 133 -4.09 -11.28 -2.52
N CYS A 134 -5.12 -10.45 -2.73
CA CYS A 134 -4.95 -9.06 -3.14
C CYS A 134 -4.18 -8.26 -2.10
N ARG A 135 -4.50 -8.44 -0.80
CA ARG A 135 -3.76 -7.80 0.30
C ARG A 135 -2.29 -8.19 0.34
N LEU A 136 -1.95 -9.47 0.13
CA LEU A 136 -0.57 -9.95 0.04
C LEU A 136 0.25 -9.15 -0.99
N ILE A 137 -0.32 -8.91 -2.17
CA ILE A 137 0.36 -8.14 -3.23
C ILE A 137 0.45 -6.66 -2.87
N GLN A 138 -0.63 -6.08 -2.33
CA GLN A 138 -0.63 -4.69 -1.88
C GLN A 138 0.41 -4.45 -0.79
N ASP A 139 0.47 -5.31 0.23
CA ASP A 139 1.41 -5.20 1.35
C ASP A 139 2.86 -5.29 0.87
N TYR A 140 3.13 -6.14 -0.13
CA TYR A 140 4.45 -6.25 -0.73
C TYR A 140 4.85 -4.98 -1.49
N ILE A 141 3.95 -4.44 -2.34
CA ILE A 141 4.23 -3.25 -3.15
C ILE A 141 4.30 -1.99 -2.27
N SER A 142 3.36 -1.78 -1.35
CA SER A 142 3.39 -0.63 -0.45
C SER A 142 4.53 -0.71 0.58
N GLY A 143 5.09 -1.91 0.78
CA GLY A 143 6.25 -2.12 1.64
C GLY A 143 7.60 -1.80 0.99
N MET A 144 7.61 -1.42 -0.29
CA MET A 144 8.81 -1.03 -1.04
C MET A 144 9.21 0.42 -0.74
N THR A 145 10.52 0.70 -0.78
CA THR A 145 11.01 2.08 -0.92
C THR A 145 10.96 2.50 -2.39
N ASP A 146 10.94 3.80 -2.66
CA ASP A 146 10.91 4.35 -4.03
C ASP A 146 12.01 3.75 -4.92
N LEU A 147 13.26 3.70 -4.43
CA LEU A 147 14.39 3.14 -5.16
C LEU A 147 14.21 1.64 -5.42
N TYR A 148 13.75 0.87 -4.43
CA TYR A 148 13.55 -0.56 -4.62
C TYR A 148 12.44 -0.85 -5.63
N ALA A 149 11.31 -0.12 -5.57
CA ALA A 149 10.22 -0.27 -6.52
C ALA A 149 10.66 0.07 -7.95
N TRP A 150 11.41 1.17 -8.11
CA TRP A 150 11.99 1.59 -9.39
C TRP A 150 12.91 0.52 -9.98
N ASP A 151 13.88 0.05 -9.20
CA ASP A 151 14.85 -0.95 -9.66
C ASP A 151 14.18 -2.30 -9.94
N GLU A 152 13.23 -2.73 -9.10
CA GLU A 152 12.52 -3.99 -9.30
C GLU A 152 11.68 -3.97 -10.57
N TYR A 153 10.99 -2.85 -10.84
CA TYR A 153 10.27 -2.65 -12.09
C TYR A 153 11.21 -2.76 -13.29
N ARG A 154 12.37 -2.10 -13.26
CA ARG A 154 13.35 -2.14 -14.35
C ARG A 154 13.95 -3.54 -14.58
N ARG A 155 14.30 -4.25 -13.51
CA ARG A 155 14.76 -5.65 -13.59
C ARG A 155 13.74 -6.55 -14.26
N LEU A 156 12.49 -6.47 -13.83
CA LEU A 156 11.41 -7.33 -14.31
C LEU A 156 10.98 -6.98 -15.74
N MET A 157 11.18 -5.74 -16.17
CA MET A 157 10.98 -5.29 -17.55
C MET A 157 12.17 -5.56 -18.48
N ALA A 158 13.27 -6.14 -17.97
CA ALA A 158 14.50 -6.41 -18.72
C ALA A 158 15.12 -5.17 -19.41
N VAL A 159 15.03 -4.02 -18.74
CA VAL A 159 15.62 -2.74 -19.19
C VAL A 159 16.81 -2.30 -18.33
N GLU A 160 17.31 -3.20 -17.50
CA GLU A 160 18.57 -3.05 -16.75
C GLU A 160 19.69 -3.83 -17.45
N GLN A 161 20.77 -3.15 -17.79
CA GLN A 161 22.08 -3.73 -18.12
C GLN A 161 23.00 -3.61 -16.92
#